data_AF-B8J314-F1
#
_entry.id   AF-B8J314-F1
#
_cell.length_a   1.000
_cell.length_b   1.000
_cell.length_c   1.000
_cell.angle_alpha   90.00
_cell.angle_beta   90.00
_cell.angle_gamma   90.00
#
_symmetry.space_group_name_H-M   'P 1'
#
loop_
_entity.id
_entity.type
_entity.pdbx_description
1 polymer ?
#
loop_
_entity_poly.entity_id
_entity_poly.type
_entity_poly.pdbx_seq_one_letter_code
_entity_poly.pdbx_strand_id
1 'polypeptide(L)'
;MGVISEGKAALELTRELVSYLKKAGEHDPKLMGMFEDLREKVLSLYESDIELRQQVRELEEKVKLRENTFFNRKNGAYYIGTPEDTKDGPFCAKCFHEKEELVPMFEDSYDGEYMGRCPVCKSVIG
;
A
#
# COMPACT_ATOMS: atom_id res chain seq x y z
N MET A 1 14.33 -4.95 8.53
CA MET A 1 15.36 -4.55 7.54
C MET A 1 16.23 -5.71 7.02
N GLY A 2 15.93 -6.99 7.33
CA GLY A 2 16.82 -8.12 6.98
C GLY A 2 16.65 -8.78 5.60
N VAL A 3 15.50 -8.61 4.92
CA VAL A 3 15.19 -9.41 3.72
C VAL A 3 15.53 -8.70 2.40
N ILE A 4 15.52 -7.35 2.41
CA ILE A 4 15.99 -6.52 1.25
C ILE A 4 17.49 -6.78 1.00
N SER A 5 18.26 -7.01 2.07
CA SER A 5 19.68 -7.36 1.95
C SER A 5 19.88 -8.75 1.34
N GLU A 6 19.01 -9.72 1.58
CA GLU A 6 19.19 -11.10 1.10
C GLU A 6 18.93 -11.21 -0.41
N GLY A 7 17.83 -10.62 -0.90
CA GLY A 7 17.53 -10.60 -2.34
C GLY A 7 18.56 -9.80 -3.14
N LYS A 8 18.98 -8.65 -2.62
CA LYS A 8 20.03 -7.84 -3.24
C LYS A 8 21.39 -8.56 -3.21
N ALA A 9 21.73 -9.21 -2.11
CA ALA A 9 22.96 -10.01 -2.00
C ALA A 9 22.95 -11.19 -2.96
N ALA A 10 21.83 -11.90 -3.12
CA ALA A 10 21.69 -12.98 -4.09
C ALA A 10 21.90 -12.47 -5.53
N LEU A 11 21.40 -11.27 -5.84
CA LEU A 11 21.54 -10.64 -7.15
C LEU A 11 22.98 -10.17 -7.43
N GLU A 12 23.66 -9.62 -6.44
CA GLU A 12 25.08 -9.25 -6.49
C GLU A 12 25.97 -10.50 -6.64
N LEU A 13 25.74 -11.54 -5.83
CA LEU A 13 26.42 -12.84 -5.94
C LEU A 13 26.24 -13.46 -7.33
N THR A 14 25.02 -13.41 -7.89
CA THR A 14 24.74 -13.95 -9.23
C THR A 14 25.48 -13.15 -10.30
N ARG A 15 25.55 -11.82 -10.18
CA ARG A 15 26.35 -10.97 -11.09
C ARG A 15 27.84 -11.29 -11.02
N GLU A 16 28.37 -11.45 -9.82
CA GLU A 16 29.78 -11.79 -9.61
C GLU A 16 30.11 -13.16 -10.20
N LEU A 17 29.29 -14.18 -9.94
CA LEU A 17 29.43 -15.53 -10.51
C LEU A 17 29.45 -15.51 -12.03
N VAL A 18 28.53 -14.79 -12.67
CA VAL A 18 28.50 -14.63 -14.13
C VAL A 18 29.77 -13.96 -14.64
N SER A 19 30.28 -12.96 -13.91
CA SER A 19 31.51 -12.26 -14.30
C SER A 19 32.76 -13.15 -14.17
N TYR A 20 32.82 -13.99 -13.14
CA TYR A 20 33.89 -14.95 -12.93
C TYR A 20 33.87 -16.04 -13.98
N LEU A 21 32.70 -16.56 -14.33
CA LEU A 21 32.56 -17.61 -15.34
C LEU A 21 32.90 -17.10 -16.74
N LYS A 22 32.49 -15.88 -17.08
CA LYS A 22 32.93 -15.18 -18.31
C LYS A 22 34.45 -15.03 -18.41
N LYS A 23 35.15 -14.94 -17.28
CA LYS A 23 36.62 -14.83 -17.20
C LYS A 23 37.32 -16.20 -17.14
N ALA A 24 36.67 -17.20 -16.55
CA ALA A 24 37.26 -18.52 -16.26
C ALA A 24 37.12 -19.51 -17.41
N GLY A 25 36.17 -19.31 -18.33
CA GLY A 25 36.04 -20.12 -19.52
C GLY A 25 35.51 -19.30 -20.67
N GLU A 26 36.34 -19.08 -21.68
CA GLU A 26 35.77 -19.19 -23.01
C GLU A 26 35.24 -20.65 -23.14
N HIS A 27 34.13 -20.88 -23.85
CA HIS A 27 33.77 -22.19 -24.44
C HIS A 27 32.80 -23.15 -23.72
N ASP A 28 31.60 -22.70 -23.31
CA ASP A 28 30.38 -23.50 -23.54
C ASP A 28 29.14 -22.58 -23.66
N PRO A 29 28.61 -22.38 -24.89
CA PRO A 29 27.41 -21.59 -25.14
C PRO A 29 26.19 -22.05 -24.33
N LYS A 30 26.11 -23.34 -24.00
CA LYS A 30 25.01 -23.93 -23.22
C LYS A 30 25.06 -23.50 -21.76
N LEU A 31 26.25 -23.47 -21.16
CA LEU A 31 26.44 -22.94 -19.80
C LEU A 31 26.10 -21.45 -19.75
N MET A 32 26.57 -20.67 -20.72
CA MET A 32 26.24 -19.24 -20.79
C MET A 32 24.73 -18.98 -20.89
N GLY A 33 24.01 -19.74 -21.72
CA GLY A 33 22.55 -19.67 -21.80
C GLY A 33 21.87 -20.01 -20.47
N MET A 34 22.29 -21.09 -19.80
CA MET A 34 21.73 -21.46 -18.48
C MET A 34 21.97 -20.37 -17.42
N PHE A 35 23.09 -19.64 -17.48
CA PHE A 35 23.39 -18.54 -16.56
C PHE A 35 22.57 -17.29 -16.85
N GLU A 36 22.35 -16.97 -18.12
CA GLU A 36 21.48 -15.86 -18.51
C GLU A 36 20.03 -16.16 -18.09
N ASP A 37 19.54 -17.38 -18.33
CA ASP A 37 18.23 -17.83 -17.86
C ASP A 37 18.10 -17.75 -16.34
N LEU A 38 19.13 -18.18 -15.59
CA LEU A 38 19.14 -18.10 -14.14
C LEU A 38 19.10 -16.64 -13.68
N ARG A 39 19.89 -15.76 -14.30
CA ARG A 39 19.91 -14.33 -13.99
C ARG A 39 18.54 -13.69 -14.25
N GLU A 40 17.90 -13.99 -15.37
CA GLU A 40 16.57 -13.47 -15.69
C GLU A 40 15.53 -13.94 -14.67
N LYS A 41 15.55 -15.22 -14.28
CA LYS A 41 14.66 -15.74 -13.23
C LYS A 41 14.89 -15.05 -11.89
N VAL A 42 16.15 -14.83 -11.49
CA VAL A 42 16.49 -14.11 -10.26
C VAL A 42 15.98 -12.67 -10.30
N LEU A 43 16.12 -11.99 -11.44
CA LEU A 43 15.60 -10.63 -11.64
C LEU A 43 14.07 -10.58 -11.54
N SER A 44 13.37 -11.47 -12.25
CA SER A 44 11.91 -11.57 -12.21
C SER A 44 11.37 -11.87 -10.81
N LEU A 45 12.01 -12.78 -10.07
CA LEU A 45 11.65 -13.08 -8.69
C LEU A 45 11.86 -11.87 -7.77
N TYR A 46 12.96 -11.13 -7.96
CA TYR A 46 13.24 -9.94 -7.17
C TYR A 46 12.23 -8.81 -7.44
N GLU A 47 11.86 -8.59 -8.70
CA GLU A 47 10.83 -7.63 -9.08
C GLU A 47 9.47 -7.99 -8.45
N SER A 48 9.10 -9.28 -8.53
CA SER A 48 7.86 -9.79 -7.94
C SER A 48 7.85 -9.65 -6.41
N ASP A 49 8.97 -9.91 -5.72
CA ASP A 49 9.09 -9.73 -4.27
C ASP A 49 8.92 -8.26 -3.86
N ILE A 50 9.50 -7.32 -4.63
CA ILE A 50 9.31 -5.88 -4.39
C ILE A 50 7.83 -5.50 -4.51
N GLU A 51 7.18 -5.93 -5.60
CA GLU A 51 5.78 -5.63 -5.87
C GLU A 51 4.87 -6.19 -4.77
N LEU A 52 5.02 -7.48 -4.44
CA LEU A 52 4.23 -8.13 -3.40
C LEU A 52 4.43 -7.45 -2.03
N ARG A 53 5.66 -7.07 -1.67
CA ARG A 53 5.90 -6.33 -0.43
C ARG A 53 5.26 -4.95 -0.43
N GLN A 54 5.22 -4.27 -1.58
CA GLN A 54 4.51 -3.01 -1.70
C GLN A 54 3.00 -3.20 -1.50
N GLN A 55 2.42 -4.19 -2.16
CA GLN A 55 1.01 -4.55 -1.98
C GLN A 55 0.69 -4.89 -0.53
N VAL A 56 1.55 -5.67 0.16
CA VAL A 56 1.39 -5.98 1.58
C VAL A 56 1.38 -4.71 2.43
N ARG A 57 2.32 -3.78 2.21
CA ARG A 57 2.35 -2.51 2.95
C ARG A 57 1.07 -1.69 2.72
N GLU A 58 0.64 -1.56 1.47
CA GLU A 58 -0.58 -0.83 1.13
C GLU A 58 -1.83 -1.48 1.77
N LEU A 59 -1.89 -2.80 1.83
CA LEU A 59 -2.97 -3.53 2.49
C LEU A 59 -2.92 -3.37 4.02
N GLU A 60 -1.74 -3.45 4.63
CA GLU A 60 -1.56 -3.22 6.06
C GLU A 60 -2.00 -1.80 6.46
N GLU A 61 -1.69 -0.79 5.65
CA GLU A 61 -2.15 0.58 5.87
C GLU A 61 -3.68 0.70 5.77
N LYS A 62 -4.30 0.08 4.76
CA LYS A 62 -5.76 0.03 4.62
C LYS A 62 -6.44 -0.65 5.80
N VAL A 63 -5.89 -1.77 6.28
CA VAL A 63 -6.41 -2.49 7.44
C VAL A 63 -6.32 -1.63 8.70
N LYS A 64 -5.14 -1.04 8.97
CA LYS A 64 -4.96 -0.12 10.10
C LYS A 64 -5.93 1.05 10.06
N LEU A 65 -6.17 1.62 8.87
CA LEU A 65 -7.12 2.70 8.72
C LEU A 65 -8.52 2.23 9.12
N ARG A 66 -8.98 1.08 8.63
CA ARG A 66 -10.28 0.51 8.99
C ARG A 66 -10.41 0.21 10.48
N GLU A 67 -9.40 -0.38 11.10
CA GLU A 67 -9.40 -0.72 12.53
C GLU A 67 -9.53 0.53 13.41
N ASN A 68 -8.93 1.65 12.99
CA ASN A 68 -8.97 2.91 13.72
C ASN A 68 -10.16 3.80 13.31
N THR A 69 -11.07 3.33 12.46
CA THR A 69 -12.26 4.10 12.07
C THR A 69 -13.50 3.55 12.75
N PHE A 70 -14.30 4.43 13.35
CA PHE A 70 -15.57 4.06 13.96
C PHE A 70 -16.70 4.94 13.43
N PHE A 71 -17.91 4.36 13.37
CA PHE A 71 -19.11 5.07 12.96
C PHE A 71 -19.83 5.66 14.19
N ASN A 72 -20.00 6.97 14.23
CA ASN A 72 -20.78 7.64 15.26
C ASN A 72 -22.25 7.77 14.82
N ARG A 73 -23.14 7.00 15.44
CA ARG A 73 -24.57 6.99 15.12
C ARG A 73 -25.29 8.31 15.43
N LYS A 74 -24.79 9.11 16.37
CA LYS A 74 -25.43 10.40 16.72
C LYS A 74 -25.25 11.41 15.61
N ASN A 75 -24.09 11.39 14.95
CA ASN A 75 -23.71 12.38 13.94
C ASN A 75 -23.80 11.82 12.52
N GLY A 76 -24.10 10.52 12.36
CA GLY A 76 -24.21 9.88 11.04
C GLY A 76 -22.91 9.85 10.23
N ALA A 77 -21.75 9.89 10.89
CA ALA A 77 -20.43 10.06 10.26
C ALA A 77 -19.38 9.06 10.79
N TYR A 78 -18.30 8.88 10.02
CA TYR A 78 -17.11 8.17 10.49
C TYR A 78 -16.09 9.11 11.10
N TYR A 79 -15.31 8.59 12.03
CA TYR A 79 -14.22 9.27 12.71
C TYR A 79 -13.02 8.34 12.85
N ILE A 80 -11.82 8.91 12.96
CA ILE A 80 -10.59 8.16 13.29
C ILE A 80 -10.34 8.27 14.80
N GLY A 81 -10.02 7.15 15.45
CA GLY A 81 -9.75 7.04 16.88
C GLY A 81 -10.69 6.05 17.56
N THR A 82 -11.08 6.36 18.81
CA THR A 82 -12.13 5.62 19.53
C THR A 82 -13.29 6.55 19.87
N PRO A 83 -14.46 6.00 20.26
CA PRO A 83 -15.58 6.82 20.73
C PRO A 83 -15.23 7.75 21.90
N GLU A 84 -14.22 7.39 22.71
CA GLU A 84 -13.75 8.14 23.87
C GLU A 84 -12.60 9.12 23.54
N ASP A 85 -11.79 8.82 22.53
CA ASP A 85 -10.65 9.62 22.06
C ASP A 85 -10.71 9.79 20.54
N THR A 86 -11.56 10.72 20.11
CA THR A 86 -11.72 11.07 18.69
C THR A 86 -10.54 11.93 18.25
N LYS A 87 -9.77 11.44 17.28
CA LYS A 87 -8.59 12.14 16.77
C LYS A 87 -8.88 12.99 15.54
N ASP A 88 -9.74 12.50 14.64
CA ASP A 88 -10.03 13.16 13.37
C ASP A 88 -11.44 12.82 12.84
N GLY A 89 -11.97 13.68 11.98
CA GLY A 89 -13.32 13.63 11.41
C GLY A 89 -14.11 14.92 11.63
N PRO A 90 -15.37 15.01 11.13
CA PRO A 90 -16.19 13.95 10.55
C PRO A 90 -15.83 13.58 9.10
N PHE A 91 -15.98 12.29 8.78
CA PHE A 91 -15.85 11.73 7.42
C PHE A 91 -17.19 11.22 6.89
N CYS A 92 -17.39 11.35 5.58
CA CYS A 92 -18.64 10.99 4.92
C CYS A 92 -18.92 9.48 4.96
N ALA A 93 -20.04 9.10 5.58
CA ALA A 93 -20.47 7.70 5.69
C ALA A 93 -20.76 7.03 4.35
N LYS A 94 -21.34 7.77 3.39
CA LYS A 94 -21.64 7.24 2.07
C LYS A 94 -20.37 6.94 1.28
N CYS A 95 -19.43 7.89 1.24
CA CYS A 95 -18.15 7.71 0.55
C CYS A 95 -17.34 6.56 1.15
N PHE A 96 -17.35 6.43 2.48
CA PHE A 96 -16.66 5.33 3.14
C PHE A 96 -17.31 3.97 2.87
N HIS A 97 -18.65 3.86 2.85
CA HIS A 97 -19.31 2.59 2.53
C HIS A 97 -19.17 2.17 1.06
N GLU A 98 -19.22 3.11 0.12
CA GLU A 98 -19.19 2.79 -1.32
C GLU A 98 -17.76 2.61 -1.85
N LYS A 99 -16.80 3.39 -1.32
CA LYS A 99 -15.44 3.50 -1.88
C LYS A 99 -14.33 3.30 -0.88
N GLU A 100 -14.65 3.15 0.41
CA GLU A 100 -13.67 3.08 1.50
C GLU A 100 -12.77 4.33 1.60
N GLU A 101 -13.30 5.46 1.10
CA GLU A 101 -12.61 6.74 1.11
C GLU A 101 -13.09 7.58 2.32
N LEU A 102 -12.14 8.00 3.15
CA LEU A 102 -12.38 8.96 4.22
C LEU A 102 -12.40 10.37 3.65
N VAL A 103 -13.58 10.81 3.21
CA VAL A 103 -13.78 12.17 2.68
C VAL A 103 -14.18 13.11 3.82
N PRO A 104 -13.35 14.12 4.17
CA PRO A 104 -13.68 15.09 5.20
C PRO A 104 -14.97 15.83 4.85
N MET A 105 -15.81 16.06 5.86
CA MET A 105 -17.03 16.83 5.69
C MET A 105 -16.78 18.28 6.08
N PHE A 106 -17.31 19.20 5.28
CA PHE A 106 -17.22 20.63 5.57
C PHE A 106 -18.44 21.07 6.38
N GLU A 107 -18.22 21.95 7.36
CA GLU A 107 -19.33 22.67 8.01
C GLU A 107 -19.94 23.65 7.01
N ASP A 108 -21.22 23.46 6.71
CA ASP A 108 -22.03 24.36 5.91
C ASP A 108 -23.20 24.82 6.82
N SER A 109 -23.39 26.14 6.96
CA SER A 109 -24.50 26.67 7.74
C SER A 109 -25.71 26.83 6.83
N TYR A 110 -26.77 26.09 7.12
CA TYR A 110 -28.07 26.25 6.46
C TYR A 110 -29.10 26.53 7.55
N ASP A 111 -29.75 27.70 7.50
CA ASP A 111 -30.75 28.15 8.48
C ASP A 111 -30.31 28.16 9.95
N GLY A 112 -29.00 28.33 10.22
CA GLY A 112 -28.47 28.45 11.58
C GLY A 112 -28.19 27.12 12.28
N GLU A 113 -28.41 26.00 11.60
CA GLU A 113 -27.96 24.67 12.04
C GLU A 113 -26.63 24.32 11.37
N TYR A 114 -25.69 23.76 12.16
CA TYR A 114 -24.41 23.28 11.66
C TYR A 114 -24.62 21.92 10.98
N MET A 115 -24.60 21.89 9.65
CA MET A 115 -24.69 20.65 8.88
C MET A 115 -23.36 20.33 8.23
N GLY A 116 -22.91 19.09 8.33
CA GLY A 116 -21.75 18.58 7.59
C GLY A 116 -22.17 18.24 6.16
N ARG A 117 -21.53 18.84 5.14
CA ARG A 117 -21.73 18.46 3.73
C ARG A 117 -20.48 17.80 3.16
N CYS A 118 -20.68 16.65 2.50
CA CYS A 118 -19.61 15.98 1.77
C CYS A 118 -19.35 16.68 0.42
N PRO A 119 -18.10 17.08 0.11
CA PRO A 119 -17.78 17.74 -1.16
C PRO A 119 -17.87 16.83 -2.38
N VAL A 120 -17.75 15.51 -2.18
CA VAL A 120 -17.68 14.53 -3.27
C VAL A 120 -19.08 14.05 -3.66
N CYS A 121 -19.83 13.51 -2.70
CA CYS A 121 -21.15 12.91 -2.97
C CYS A 121 -22.33 13.80 -2.58
N LYS A 122 -22.08 15.00 -2.03
CA LYS A 122 -23.10 15.98 -1.61
C LYS A 122 -24.05 15.50 -0.52
N SER A 123 -23.77 14.37 0.13
CA SER A 123 -24.53 13.90 1.29
C SER A 123 -24.37 14.89 2.44
N VAL A 124 -25.46 15.12 3.17
CA VAL A 124 -25.53 16.03 4.31
C VAL A 124 -25.80 15.21 5.56
N ILE A 125 -25.12 15.57 6.66
CA ILE A 125 -25.36 15.05 8.01
C ILE A 125 -25.61 16.24 8.94
N GLY A 126 -26.46 16.05 9.94
CA GLY A 126 -26.86 17.05 10.92
C GLY A 126 -27.61 16.38 12.04
#